data_AF-A0A938RM76-F1
#
_entry.id   AF-A0A938RM76-F1
#
_cell.length_a   1.000
_cell.length_b   1.000
_cell.length_c   1.000
_cell.angle_alpha   90.00
_cell.angle_beta   90.00
_cell.angle_gamma   90.00
#
_symmetry.space_group_name_H-M   'P 1'
#
loop_
_entity.id
_entity.type
_entity.pdbx_description
1 polymer ?
#
loop_
_entity_poly.entity_id
_entity_poly.type
_entity_poly.pdbx_seq_one_letter_code
_entity_poly.pdbx_strand_id
1 'polypeptide(L)' 'MPSSEIAIAFETGQPVRLHAGDGEVLVARILSYDADEICFMVVSSSRPERYAVCDSTGFRRRWQEIERAVLVSARKQR' A
#
# COMPACT_ATOMS: atom_id res chain seq x y z
N MET A 1 -7.90 3.65 11.71
CA MET A 1 -8.89 4.31 10.82
C MET A 1 -8.23 4.53 9.48
N PRO A 2 -8.80 4.03 8.38
CA PRO A 2 -8.20 4.18 7.05
C PRO A 2 -8.17 5.66 6.66
N SER A 3 -7.06 6.10 6.07
CA SER A 3 -7.01 7.42 5.45
C SER A 3 -7.89 7.44 4.19
N SER A 4 -8.39 8.60 3.79
CA SER A 4 -9.25 8.74 2.61
C SER A 4 -8.56 8.22 1.33
N GLU A 5 -7.23 8.30 1.27
CA GLU A 5 -6.42 7.77 0.17
C GLU A 5 -6.52 6.25 0.02
N ILE A 6 -6.64 5.50 1.13
CA ILE A 6 -6.75 4.03 1.06
C ILE A 6 -8.10 3.59 0.50
N ALA A 7 -9.18 4.24 0.95
CA ALA A 7 -10.52 3.95 0.43
C ALA A 7 -10.58 4.21 -1.09
N ILE A 8 -10.06 5.36 -1.54
CA ILE A 8 -9.98 5.68 -2.97
C ILE A 8 -9.10 4.68 -3.72
N ALA A 9 -7.92 4.33 -3.18
CA ALA A 9 -7.01 3.38 -3.81
C ALA A 9 -7.65 1.99 -4.00
N PHE A 10 -8.40 1.53 -2.99
CA PHE A 10 -9.13 0.27 -3.04
C PHE A 10 -10.25 0.31 -4.09
N GLU A 11 -11.09 1.33 -4.08
CA GLU A 11 -12.23 1.46 -5.01
C GLU A 11 -11.79 1.62 -6.47
N THR A 12 -10.70 2.34 -6.70
CA THR A 12 -10.22 2.68 -8.06
C THR A 12 -9.14 1.73 -8.58
N GLY A 13 -8.57 0.88 -7.71
CA GLY A 13 -7.38 0.08 -8.01
C GLY A 13 -6.11 0.91 -8.26
N GLN A 14 -6.12 2.21 -7.96
CA GLN A 14 -4.96 3.08 -8.12
C GLN A 14 -3.86 2.68 -7.13
N PRO A 15 -2.58 2.65 -7.55
CA PRO A 15 -1.49 2.43 -6.63
C PRO A 15 -1.42 3.54 -5.57
N VAL A 16 -1.08 3.14 -4.35
CA VAL A 16 -0.84 4.04 -3.23
C VAL A 16 0.58 3.86 -2.74
N ARG A 17 1.23 4.96 -2.37
CA ARG A 17 2.50 4.94 -1.66
C ARG A 17 2.21 4.87 -0.16
N LEU A 18 2.65 3.81 0.48
CA LEU A 18 2.59 3.60 1.92
C LEU A 18 3.94 3.93 2.55
N HIS A 19 3.91 4.74 3.60
CA HIS A 19 5.03 5.04 4.46
C HIS A 19 4.81 4.31 5.77
N ALA A 20 5.75 3.45 6.13
CA ALA A 20 5.70 2.67 7.35
C ALA A 20 6.58 3.26 8.46
N GLY A 21 6.25 2.93 9.71
CA GLY A 21 6.96 3.43 10.89
C GLY A 21 8.42 2.98 11.02
N ASP A 22 8.83 1.95 10.29
CA ASP A 22 10.22 1.48 10.21
C ASP A 22 11.06 2.22 9.14
N GLY A 23 10.52 3.32 8.60
CA GLY A 23 11.11 4.12 7.53
C GLY A 23 10.98 3.51 6.14
N GLU A 24 10.30 2.38 6.01
CA GLU A 24 10.07 1.74 4.72
C GLU A 24 9.02 2.49 3.89
N VAL A 25 9.31 2.61 2.59
CA VAL A 25 8.37 3.15 1.62
C VAL A 25 8.11 2.10 0.54
N LEU A 26 6.83 1.87 0.27
CA LEU A 26 6.36 0.92 -0.73
C LEU A 26 5.22 1.51 -1.57
N VAL A 27 5.21 1.18 -2.86
CA VAL A 27 4.06 1.40 -3.73
C VAL A 27 3.28 0.11 -3.80
N ALA A 28 2.00 0.16 -3.46
CA ALA A 28 1.17 -1.01 -3.39
C ALA A 28 -0.21 -0.78 -4.00
N ARG A 29 -0.87 -1.87 -4.38
CA ARG A 29 -2.31 -1.90 -4.69
C ARG A 29 -3.05 -2.47 -3.49
N ILE A 30 -4.13 -1.81 -3.10
CA ILE A 30 -4.94 -2.26 -1.96
C ILE A 30 -5.88 -3.35 -2.45
N LEU A 31 -5.85 -4.50 -1.77
CA LEU A 31 -6.68 -5.66 -2.07
C LEU A 31 -7.91 -5.73 -1.17
N SER A 32 -7.75 -5.36 0.09
CA SER A 32 -8.82 -5.21 1.08
C SER A 32 -8.31 -4.43 2.29
N TYR A 33 -9.22 -3.97 3.14
CA TYR A 33 -8.89 -3.41 4.44
C TYR A 33 -10.07 -3.57 5.39
N ASP A 34 -9.78 -3.58 6.69
CA ASP A 34 -10.79 -3.58 7.74
C ASP A 34 -10.42 -2.58 8.86
N ALA A 35 -11.01 -2.75 10.03
CA ALA A 35 -10.79 -1.88 11.18
C ALA A 35 -9.35 -1.94 11.72
N ASP A 36 -8.66 -3.07 11.54
CA ASP A 36 -7.40 -3.41 12.18
C ASP A 36 -6.22 -3.41 11.21
N GLU A 37 -6.42 -3.93 10.00
CA GLU A 37 -5.36 -4.16 9.02
C GLU A 37 -5.71 -3.74 7.59
N ILE A 38 -4.64 -3.59 6.80
CA ILE A 38 -4.69 -3.39 5.36
C ILE A 38 -4.00 -4.58 4.65
N CYS A 39 -4.65 -5.09 3.61
CA CYS A 39 -4.10 -6.11 2.72
C CYS A 39 -3.74 -5.47 1.38
N PHE A 40 -2.52 -5.72 0.90
CA PHE A 40 -2.01 -5.08 -0.30
C PHE A 40 -1.03 -5.96 -1.08
N MET A 41 -0.93 -5.71 -2.38
CA MET A 41 0.11 -6.28 -3.24
C MET A 41 1.18 -5.23 -3.52
N VAL A 42 2.44 -5.57 -3.28
CA VAL A 42 3.56 -4.66 -3.53
C VAL A 42 3.82 -4.56 -5.04
N VAL A 43 3.82 -3.32 -5.55
CA VAL A 43 4.21 -2.97 -6.92
C VAL A 43 5.70 -2.64 -6.97
N SER A 44 6.19 -1.87 -6.00
CA SER A 44 7.61 -1.60 -5.81
C SER A 44 7.90 -1.28 -4.34
N SER A 45 9.12 -1.57 -3.89
CA SER A 45 9.55 -1.32 -2.51
C SER A 45 10.97 -0.79 -2.48
N SER A 46 11.26 0.03 -1.46
CA SER A 46 12.62 0.43 -1.08
C SER A 46 13.44 -0.71 -0.45
N ARG A 47 12.78 -1.82 -0.05
CA ARG A 47 13.37 -3.05 0.49
C ARG A 47 12.84 -4.28 -0.24
N PRO A 48 13.16 -4.47 -1.54
CA PRO A 48 12.58 -5.51 -2.37
C PRO A 48 12.83 -6.94 -1.85
N GLU A 49 13.90 -7.16 -1.10
CA GLU A 49 14.26 -8.43 -0.47
C GLU A 49 13.19 -8.96 0.50
N ARG A 50 12.36 -8.08 1.07
CA ARG A 50 11.26 -8.44 2.00
C ARG A 50 10.00 -8.93 1.28
N TYR A 51 9.93 -8.75 -0.04
CA TYR A 51 8.71 -8.97 -0.84
C TYR A 51 8.95 -9.90 -2.04
N ALA A 52 10.04 -10.68 -2.01
CA ALA A 52 10.46 -11.55 -3.10
C ALA A 52 9.50 -12.73 -3.39
N VAL A 53 8.48 -12.94 -2.55
CA VAL A 53 7.47 -13.97 -2.74
C VAL A 53 6.15 -13.27 -3.04
N CYS A 54 5.66 -13.42 -4.26
CA CYS A 54 4.35 -12.92 -4.68
C CYS A 54 3.37 -14.09 -4.65
N ASP A 55 3.09 -14.58 -3.45
CA ASP A 55 1.95 -15.43 -3.18
C ASP A 55 0.68 -14.59 -3.40
N SER A 56 -0.27 -15.17 -4.14
CA SER A 56 -1.50 -14.54 -4.65
C SER A 56 -2.44 -13.98 -3.57
N THR A 57 -2.07 -14.09 -2.29
CA THR A 57 -2.83 -13.66 -1.11
C THR A 57 -2.51 -12.25 -0.63
N GLY A 58 -1.41 -11.63 -1.09
CA GLY A 58 -0.98 -10.29 -0.69
C GLY A 58 -0.35 -10.22 0.71
N PHE A 59 0.14 -9.05 1.07
CA PHE A 59 0.77 -8.73 2.35
C PHE A 59 -0.20 -8.00 3.27
N ARG A 60 -0.11 -8.26 4.58
CA ARG A 60 -0.94 -7.61 5.60
C ARG A 60 -0.09 -6.75 6.51
N ARG A 61 -0.63 -5.58 6.90
CA ARG A 61 -0.07 -4.73 7.97
C ARG A 61 -1.16 -4.09 8.81
N ARG A 62 -0.87 -3.87 10.08
CA ARG A 62 -1.75 -3.11 10.97
C ARG A 62 -1.68 -1.63 10.65
N TRP A 63 -2.77 -0.92 10.89
CA TRP A 63 -2.81 0.54 10.70
C TRP A 63 -1.76 1.29 11.51
N GLN A 64 -1.40 0.79 12.69
CA GLN A 64 -0.39 1.39 13.57
C GLN A 64 1.02 1.36 12.96
N GLU A 65 1.27 0.49 11.99
CA GLU A 65 2.54 0.38 11.30
C GLU A 65 2.63 1.32 10.09
N ILE A 66 1.51 1.94 9.69
CA ILE A 66 1.40 2.85 8.55
C ILE A 66 1.31 4.27 9.06
N GLU A 67 2.33 5.08 8.81
CA GLU A 67 2.37 6.48 9.20
C GLU A 67 1.58 7.36 8.23
N ARG A 68 1.65 7.03 6.93
CA ARG A 68 1.05 7.85 5.88
C ARG A 68 0.76 7.06 4.61
N ALA A 69 -0.32 7.41 3.93
CA ALA A 69 -0.66 6.94 2.59
C ALA A 69 -0.81 8.12 1.61
N VAL A 70 -0.34 7.95 0.37
CA VAL A 70 -0.45 8.96 -0.69
C VAL A 70 -0.80 8.29 -2.02
N LEU A 71 -1.91 8.68 -2.64
CA LEU A 71 -2.28 8.18 -3.97
C LEU A 71 -1.18 8.51 -4.98
N VAL A 72 -0.75 7.51 -5.75
CA VAL A 72 0.17 7.72 -6.86
C VAL A 72 -0.64 8.27 -8.01
N SER A 73 -0.67 9.59 -8.11
CA SER A 73 -1.25 10.26 -9.27
C SER A 73 -0.45 9.84 -10.50
N ALA A 74 -1.12 9.20 -11.46
CA ALA A 74 -0.54 8.94 -12.76
C ALA A 74 -0.20 10.30 -13.37
N ARG A 75 1.07 10.70 -13.30
CA ARG A 75 1.59 11.72 -14.20
C ARG A 75 1.30 11.17 -15.59
N LYS A 76 0.36 11.78 -16.33
CA LYS A 76 0.25 11.61 -17.78
C LYS A 76 1.66 11.88 -18.30
N GLN A 77 2.43 10.83 -18.56
CA GLN A 77 3.67 10.94 -19.30
C GLN A 77 3.25 11.59 -20.63
N ARG A 78 3.77 12.78 -20.86
CA ARG A 78 3.45 13.63 -21.99
C ARG A 78 4.63 13.58 -22.95
#